data_AF-A0A1C7DRK1-F1
#
_entry.id   AF-A0A1C7DRK1-F1
#
_cell.length_a   1.000
_cell.length_b   1.000
_cell.length_c   1.000
_cell.angle_alpha   90.00
_cell.angle_beta   90.00
_cell.angle_gamma   90.00
#
_symmetry.space_group_name_H-M   'P 1'
#
loop_
_entity.id
_entity.type
_entity.pdbx_description
1 polymer ?
#
loop_
_entity_poly.entity_id
_entity_poly.type
_entity_poly.pdbx_seq_one_letter_code
_entity_poly.pdbx_strand_id
1 'polypeptide(L)' 'MEEYNSYKEKVEKQHNKAIVEVVKDLYVNEDIGPSVSAKKLGIPRQAFIYFVELYDLKRLKFANSKKKTISLSRSELIQ' A
#
# COMPACT_ATOMS: atom_id res chain seq x y z
N MET A 1 18.98 -6.63 -7.86
CA MET A 1 17.55 -6.39 -8.19
C MET A 1 16.66 -7.64 -8.06
N GLU A 2 17.18 -8.81 -7.63
CA GLU A 2 16.41 -10.07 -7.60
C GLU A 2 15.89 -10.51 -6.23
N GLU A 3 16.31 -9.86 -5.15
CA GLU A 3 16.19 -10.40 -3.78
C GLU A 3 14.74 -10.64 -3.32
N TYR A 4 13.76 -9.95 -3.92
CA TYR A 4 12.35 -10.06 -3.55
C TYR A 4 11.41 -10.57 -4.66
N ASN A 5 11.93 -11.00 -5.82
CA ASN A 5 11.10 -11.51 -6.92
C ASN A 5 10.32 -12.77 -6.53
N SER A 6 10.90 -13.65 -5.71
CA SER A 6 10.22 -14.84 -5.20
C SER A 6 8.98 -14.49 -4.37
N TYR A 7 9.05 -13.42 -3.57
CA TYR A 7 7.90 -12.93 -2.80
C TYR A 7 6.85 -12.27 -3.70
N LYS A 8 7.28 -11.54 -4.74
CA LYS A 8 6.36 -10.98 -5.73
C LYS A 8 5.52 -12.09 -6.35
N GLU A 9 6.14 -13.11 -6.94
CA GLU A 9 5.40 -14.21 -7.60
C GLU A 9 4.48 -14.95 -6.64
N LYS A 10 4.93 -15.20 -5.41
CA LYS A 10 4.11 -15.84 -4.36
C LYS A 10 2.85 -15.02 -4.09
N VAL A 11 2.98 -13.73 -3.84
CA VAL A 11 1.86 -12.85 -3.52
C VAL A 11 0.93 -12.71 -4.72
N GLU A 12 1.47 -12.55 -5.93
CA GLU A 12 0.67 -12.43 -7.16
C GLU A 12 -0.17 -13.68 -7.41
N LYS A 13 0.40 -14.88 -7.21
CA LYS A 13 -0.33 -16.15 -7.30
C LYS A 13 -1.40 -16.29 -6.20
N GLN A 14 -1.08 -15.91 -4.97
CA GLN A 14 -2.01 -16.04 -3.84
C GLN A 14 -3.23 -15.11 -3.96
N HIS A 15 -3.04 -13.92 -4.52
CA HIS A 15 -4.09 -12.91 -4.60
C HIS A 15 -4.70 -12.76 -6.00
N ASN A 16 -4.11 -13.43 -7.01
CA ASN A 16 -4.47 -13.29 -8.42
C ASN A 16 -4.54 -11.82 -8.88
N LYS A 17 -3.57 -11.03 -8.42
CA LYS A 17 -3.44 -9.58 -8.65
C LYS A 17 -1.97 -9.21 -8.75
N ALA A 18 -1.65 -8.12 -9.45
CA ALA A 18 -0.27 -7.63 -9.47
C ALA A 18 0.16 -7.18 -8.06
N ILE A 19 1.45 -7.37 -7.72
CA ILE A 19 1.97 -7.03 -6.38
C ILE A 19 1.70 -5.56 -6.02
N VAL A 20 1.78 -4.66 -6.99
CA VAL A 20 1.52 -3.23 -6.80
C VAL A 20 0.09 -2.97 -6.34
N GLU A 21 -0.88 -3.71 -6.86
CA GLU A 21 -2.29 -3.56 -6.49
C GLU A 21 -2.52 -4.06 -5.07
N VAL A 22 -1.96 -5.21 -4.72
CA VAL A 22 -2.07 -5.79 -3.38
C VAL A 22 -1.45 -4.87 -2.33
N VAL A 23 -0.24 -4.35 -2.58
CA VAL A 23 0.46 -3.46 -1.64
C VAL A 23 -0.27 -2.12 -1.55
N LYS A 24 -0.79 -1.59 -2.65
CA LYS A 24 -1.59 -0.36 -2.66
C LYS A 24 -2.89 -0.52 -1.87
N ASP A 25 -3.61 -1.62 -2.06
CA ASP A 25 -4.84 -1.92 -1.32
C ASP A 25 -4.56 -1.90 0.18
N LEU A 26 -3.55 -2.64 0.64
CA LEU A 26 -3.21 -2.71 2.06
C LEU A 26 -2.68 -1.38 2.62
N TYR A 27 -1.71 -0.75 1.94
CA TYR A 27 -0.97 0.38 2.50
C TYR A 27 -1.66 1.74 2.31
N VAL A 28 -2.34 1.92 1.18
CA VAL A 28 -2.96 3.19 0.78
C VAL A 28 -4.46 3.18 1.03
N ASN A 29 -5.17 2.13 0.61
CA ASN A 29 -6.63 2.09 0.67
C ASN A 29 -7.14 1.68 2.06
N GLU A 30 -6.57 0.62 2.64
CA GLU A 30 -6.90 0.12 3.99
C GLU A 30 -6.09 0.82 5.11
N ASP A 31 -5.11 1.64 4.77
CA ASP A 31 -4.24 2.38 5.70
C ASP A 31 -3.46 1.48 6.70
N ILE A 32 -3.15 0.25 6.31
CA ILE A 32 -2.47 -0.73 7.17
C ILE A 32 -0.96 -0.55 7.10
N GLY A 33 -0.32 -0.51 8.27
CA GLY A 33 1.12 -0.33 8.41
C GLY A 33 1.95 -1.52 7.88
N PRO A 34 3.22 -1.29 7.48
CA PRO A 34 4.06 -2.31 6.84
C PRO A 34 4.21 -3.62 7.62
N SER A 35 4.30 -3.57 8.95
CA SER A 35 4.47 -4.76 9.78
C SER A 35 3.25 -5.68 9.74
N VAL A 36 2.04 -5.11 9.78
CA VAL A 36 0.79 -5.88 9.76
C VAL A 36 0.53 -6.41 8.35
N SER A 37 0.75 -5.59 7.32
CA SER A 37 0.58 -5.99 5.92
C SER A 37 1.54 -7.12 5.53
N ALA A 38 2.82 -7.03 5.93
CA ALA A 38 3.80 -8.09 5.69
C ALA A 38 3.40 -9.42 6.36
N LYS A 39 2.88 -9.36 7.59
CA LYS A 39 2.35 -10.52 8.30
C LYS A 39 1.14 -11.14 7.57
N LYS A 40 0.21 -10.31 7.07
CA LYS A 40 -0.95 -10.78 6.27
C LYS A 40 -0.52 -11.49 4.99
N LEU A 41 0.49 -10.97 4.29
CA LEU A 41 0.99 -11.53 3.04
C LEU A 41 1.97 -12.70 3.24
N GLY A 42 2.38 -12.99 4.47
CA GLY A 42 3.36 -14.04 4.75
C GLY A 42 4.72 -13.79 4.08
N ILE A 43 5.18 -12.53 4.11
CA ILE A 43 6.49 -12.09 3.57
C ILE A 43 7.28 -11.30 4.63
N PRO A 44 8.60 -11.16 4.49
CA PRO A 44 9.39 -10.29 5.35
C PRO A 44 8.93 -8.84 5.27
N ARG A 45 8.97 -8.12 6.40
CA ARG A 45 8.67 -6.67 6.45
C ARG A 45 9.50 -5.86 5.46
N GLN A 46 10.77 -6.22 5.28
CA GLN A 46 11.66 -5.53 4.33
C GLN A 46 11.20 -5.70 2.87
N ALA A 47 10.70 -6.89 2.50
CA ALA A 47 10.12 -7.09 1.17
C ALA A 47 8.89 -6.20 0.95
N PHE A 48 8.03 -6.07 1.95
CA PHE A 48 6.87 -5.17 1.86
C PHE A 48 7.29 -3.71 1.68
N ILE A 49 8.26 -3.23 2.47
CA ILE A 49 8.78 -1.87 2.37
C ILE A 49 9.42 -1.62 1.01
N TYR A 50 10.21 -2.58 0.53
CA TYR A 50 10.79 -2.52 -0.81
C TYR A 50 9.72 -2.29 -1.88
N PHE A 51 8.58 -3.00 -1.84
CA PHE A 51 7.50 -2.77 -2.81
C PHE A 51 6.82 -1.41 -2.61
N VAL A 52 6.66 -0.93 -1.37
CA VAL A 52 6.13 0.41 -1.10
C VAL A 52 7.01 1.49 -1.74
N GLU A 53 8.33 1.35 -1.66
CA GLU A 53 9.31 2.27 -2.24
C GLU A 53 9.39 2.13 -3.76
N LEU A 54 9.46 0.89 -4.28
CA LEU A 54 9.54 0.58 -5.70
C LEU A 54 8.38 1.21 -6.50
N TYR A 55 7.19 1.24 -5.91
CA TYR A 55 5.97 1.79 -6.54
C TYR A 55 5.60 3.20 -6.04
N ASP A 56 6.48 3.86 -5.30
CA ASP A 56 6.29 5.21 -4.75
C ASP A 56 4.95 5.39 -3.99
N LEU A 57 4.49 4.32 -3.32
CA LEU A 57 3.17 4.28 -2.69
C LEU A 57 3.09 5.20 -1.46
N LYS A 58 4.25 5.54 -0.87
CA LYS A 58 4.33 6.54 0.20
C LYS A 58 3.83 7.90 -0.27
N ARG A 59 4.25 8.37 -1.45
CA ARG A 59 3.76 9.63 -2.01
C ARG A 59 2.28 9.56 -2.34
N LEU A 60 1.82 8.45 -2.92
CA LEU A 60 0.40 8.23 -3.20
C LEU A 60 -0.47 8.27 -1.93
N LYS A 61 -0.02 7.64 -0.85
CA LYS A 61 -0.71 7.67 0.46
C LYS A 61 -0.90 9.09 0.97
N PHE A 62 0.17 9.89 1.00
CA PHE A 62 0.10 11.29 1.45
C PHE A 62 -0.74 12.18 0.53
N ALA A 63 -0.70 11.96 -0.78
CA ALA A 63 -1.54 12.69 -1.72
C ALA A 63 -3.04 12.42 -1.47
N ASN A 64 -3.41 11.18 -1.14
CA ASN A 64 -4.78 10.82 -0.78
C ASN A 64 -5.21 11.39 0.57
N SER A 65 -4.33 11.43 1.57
CA SER A 65 -4.63 12.06 2.86
C SER A 65 -4.97 13.55 2.69
N LYS A 66 -4.21 14.28 1.87
CA LYS A 66 -4.49 15.70 1.58
C LYS A 66 -5.84 15.91 0.89
N LYS A 67 -6.22 15.03 -0.04
CA LYS A 67 -7.54 15.08 -0.71
C LYS A 67 -8.69 14.83 0.27
N LYS A 68 -8.55 13.87 1.19
CA LYS A 68 -9.55 13.61 2.25
C LYS A 68 -9.72 14.80 3.18
N THR A 69 -8.64 15.46 3.59
CA THR A 69 -8.71 16.67 4.44
C THR A 69 -9.44 17.81 3.74
N ILE A 70 -9.18 18.03 2.44
CA ILE A 70 -9.85 19.08 1.66
C ILE A 70 -11.34 18.78 1.41
N SER A 71 -11.71 17.51 1.23
CA SER A 71 -13.13 17.15 1.06
C SER A 71 -13.93 17.29 2.35
N LEU A 72 -13.33 16.97 3.51
CA LEU A 72 -13.97 17.15 4.81
C LEU A 72 -14.18 18.63 5.12
N SER A 73 -13.19 19.49 4.88
CA SER A 73 -13.32 20.94 5.18
C SER A 73 -14.34 21.68 4.31
N ARG A 74 -14.63 21.19 3.09
CA ARG A 74 -15.72 21.76 2.25
C ARG A 74 -17.11 21.35 2.69
N SER A 75 -17.24 20.21 3.38
CA SER A 75 -18.53 19.68 3.84
C SER A 75 -19.07 20.42 5.07
N GLU A 76 -18.19 21.12 5.80
CA GLU A 76 -18.53 21.87 7.03
C GLU A 76 -18.84 23.35 6.76
N LEU A 77 -18.67 23.83 5.52
CA LEU A 77 -18.94 25.22 5.13
C LEU A 77 -20.34 25.44 4.53
N ILE A 78 -21.20 24.41 4.53
CA ILE A 78 -22.61 24.51 4.15
C ILE A 78 -23.45 24.12 5.37
N GLN A 79 -23.51 25.00 6.36
CA GLN A 79 -24.58 25.09 7.35
C GLN A 79 -24.95 26.56 7.52
#